data_AF-A0A7S2CEX3-F1
#
_entry.id   AF-A0A7S2CEX3-F1
#
_cell.length_a   1.000
_cell.length_b   1.000
_cell.length_c   1.000
_cell.angle_alpha   90.00
_cell.angle_beta   90.00
_cell.angle_gamma   90.00
#
_symmetry.space_group_name_H-M   'P 1'
#
loop_
_entity.id
_entity.type
_entity.pdbx_description
1 polymer ?
#
loop_
_entity_poly.entity_id
_entity_poly.type
_entity_poly.pdbx_seq_one_letter_code
_entity_poly.pdbx_strand_id
1 'polypeptide(L)'
;AVQSNVSRECLHFMLSLMSQAETRLGRNGMSEITTHPWFKNMDWHRLRELPAPYKPESSNDLPEMIDSLRHLDRSDPGFHTLVQEVTKNFDNFEEDGMAGPWDNSTDN
;
A
#
# COMPACT_ATOMS: atom_id res chain seq x y z
N ALA A 1 -33.48 -3.01 -11.06
CA ALA A 1 -32.34 -2.09 -11.31
C ALA A 1 -31.29 -2.39 -10.26
N VAL A 2 -30.03 -2.59 -10.64
CA VAL A 2 -28.93 -2.71 -9.66
C VAL A 2 -28.81 -1.37 -8.94
N GLN A 3 -29.21 -1.32 -7.67
CA GLN A 3 -28.94 -0.16 -6.81
C GLN A 3 -27.45 -0.20 -6.45
N SER A 4 -26.68 0.74 -6.96
CA SER A 4 -25.31 0.97 -6.50
C SER A 4 -25.36 1.64 -5.13
N ASN A 5 -24.75 1.02 -4.12
CA ASN A 5 -24.58 1.60 -2.78
C ASN A 5 -23.48 2.69 -2.75
N VAL A 6 -23.39 3.50 -3.80
CA VAL A 6 -22.33 4.50 -3.99
C VAL A 6 -22.94 5.89 -3.90
N SER A 7 -22.38 6.76 -3.06
CA SER A 7 -22.88 8.14 -2.93
C SER A 7 -22.68 8.92 -4.23
N ARG A 8 -23.52 9.93 -4.47
CA ARG A 8 -23.42 10.77 -5.66
C ARG A 8 -22.05 11.46 -5.76
N GLU A 9 -21.51 11.89 -4.63
CA GLU A 9 -20.20 12.53 -4.54
C GLU A 9 -19.07 11.55 -4.87
N CYS A 10 -19.15 10.31 -4.40
CA CYS A 10 -18.20 9.26 -4.75
C CYS A 10 -18.21 8.97 -6.26
N LEU A 11 -19.40 8.79 -6.85
CA LEU A 11 -19.53 8.55 -8.29
C LEU A 11 -19.00 9.74 -9.11
N HIS A 12 -19.31 10.96 -8.69
CA HIS A 12 -18.77 12.16 -9.33
C HIS A 12 -17.24 12.20 -9.29
N PHE A 13 -16.66 11.95 -8.11
CA PHE A 13 -15.20 11.90 -7.94
C PHE A 13 -14.55 10.89 -8.87
N MET A 14 -15.08 9.66 -8.93
CA MET A 14 -14.56 8.60 -9.81
C MET A 14 -14.61 9.02 -11.29
N LEU A 15 -15.73 9.57 -11.75
CA LEU A 15 -15.88 10.01 -13.14
C LEU A 15 -14.95 11.18 -13.49
N SER A 16 -14.71 12.10 -12.54
CA SER A 16 -13.76 13.21 -12.71
C SER A 16 -12.30 12.75 -12.76
N LEU A 17 -11.97 11.59 -12.20
CA LEU A 17 -10.65 10.96 -12.35
C LEU A 17 -10.54 10.17 -13.66
N MET A 18 -11.60 9.45 -14.03
CA MET A 18 -11.71 8.66 -15.26
C MET A 18 -12.12 9.53 -16.47
N SER A 19 -11.43 10.66 -16.65
CA SER A 19 -11.67 11.58 -17.74
C SER A 19 -10.41 11.82 -18.58
N GLN A 20 -10.59 12.60 -19.66
CA GLN A 20 -9.51 13.09 -20.51
C GLN A 20 -8.49 13.90 -19.70
N ALA A 21 -7.23 13.90 -20.12
CA ALA A 21 -6.13 14.51 -19.34
C ALA A 21 -6.33 16.01 -19.09
N GLU A 22 -7.05 16.69 -19.98
CA GLU A 22 -7.36 18.12 -19.94
C GLU A 22 -8.37 18.46 -18.85
N THR A 23 -9.27 17.52 -18.50
CA THR A 23 -10.36 17.72 -17.53
C THR A 23 -10.22 16.86 -16.28
N ARG A 24 -9.17 16.05 -16.19
CA ARG A 24 -8.94 15.14 -15.06
C ARG A 24 -8.72 15.91 -13.77
N LEU A 25 -9.45 15.51 -12.73
CA LEU A 25 -9.29 16.03 -11.38
C LEU A 25 -7.83 15.84 -10.89
N GLY A 26 -7.26 16.88 -10.30
CA GLY A 26 -5.86 16.90 -9.84
C GLY A 26 -4.90 17.50 -10.85
N ARG A 27 -5.35 17.86 -12.06
CA ARG A 27 -4.52 18.49 -13.10
C ARG A 27 -3.93 19.82 -12.61
N ASN A 28 -4.68 20.62 -11.88
CA ASN A 28 -4.20 21.90 -11.33
C ASN A 28 -3.67 21.78 -9.89
N GLY A 29 -3.38 20.54 -9.45
CA GLY A 29 -2.79 20.25 -8.14
C GLY A 29 -3.76 19.61 -7.15
N MET A 30 -3.21 19.30 -5.98
CA MET A 30 -3.87 18.48 -4.95
C MET A 30 -5.17 19.09 -4.41
N SER A 31 -5.29 20.43 -4.41
CA SER A 31 -6.48 21.11 -3.88
C SER A 31 -7.78 20.62 -4.53
N GLU A 32 -7.76 20.30 -5.83
CA GLU A 32 -8.94 19.79 -6.55
C GLU A 32 -9.45 18.47 -5.97
N ILE A 33 -8.53 17.64 -5.45
CA ILE A 33 -8.84 16.37 -4.81
C ILE A 33 -9.32 16.62 -3.38
N THR A 34 -8.57 17.39 -2.59
CA THR A 34 -8.84 17.53 -1.14
C THR A 34 -10.09 18.34 -0.84
N THR A 35 -10.48 19.27 -1.72
CA THR A 35 -11.71 20.06 -1.56
C THR A 35 -12.94 19.40 -2.20
N HIS A 36 -12.79 18.22 -2.82
CA HIS A 36 -13.91 17.54 -3.46
C HIS A 36 -14.98 17.14 -2.41
N PRO A 37 -16.29 17.30 -2.69
CA PRO A 37 -17.37 17.01 -1.72
C PRO A 37 -17.36 15.59 -1.13
N TRP A 38 -16.78 14.63 -1.84
CA TRP A 38 -16.60 13.26 -1.35
C TRP A 38 -15.73 13.21 -0.07
N PHE A 39 -14.78 14.14 0.08
CA PHE A 39 -13.87 14.23 1.21
C PHE A 39 -14.23 15.36 2.21
N LYS A 40 -15.46 15.87 2.19
CA LYS A 40 -15.88 17.06 2.98
C LYS A 40 -15.60 17.00 4.49
N ASN A 41 -15.44 15.81 5.06
CA ASN A 41 -15.19 15.59 6.48
C ASN A 41 -13.77 15.05 6.77
N MET A 42 -12.88 15.06 5.77
CA MET A 42 -11.51 14.57 5.91
C MET A 42 -10.62 15.70 6.43
N ASP A 43 -9.97 15.47 7.58
CA ASP A 43 -8.89 16.34 8.04
C ASP A 43 -7.57 15.92 7.39
N TRP A 44 -7.22 16.59 6.30
CA TRP A 44 -5.99 16.31 5.54
C TRP A 44 -4.72 16.66 6.29
N HIS A 45 -4.77 17.59 7.25
CA HIS A 45 -3.59 17.99 8.04
C HIS A 45 -3.25 16.94 9.09
N ARG A 46 -4.28 16.30 9.67
CA ARG A 46 -4.14 15.29 10.72
C ARG A 46 -4.36 13.86 10.24
N LEU A 47 -4.39 13.65 8.92
CA LEU A 47 -4.72 12.35 8.32
C LEU A 47 -3.89 11.18 8.88
N ARG A 48 -2.60 11.41 9.17
CA ARG A 48 -1.70 10.39 9.73
C ARG A 48 -1.93 10.09 11.22
N GLU A 49 -2.60 10.99 11.93
CA GLU A 49 -2.98 10.81 13.34
C GLU A 49 -4.31 10.07 13.48
N LEU A 50 -5.14 10.08 12.42
CA LEU A 50 -6.43 9.40 12.44
C LEU A 50 -6.22 7.88 12.45
N PRO A 51 -7.02 7.13 13.25
CA PRO A 51 -6.96 5.68 13.22
C PRO A 51 -7.36 5.17 11.83
N ALA A 52 -6.53 4.32 11.24
CA ALA A 52 -6.87 3.64 10.00
C ALA A 52 -8.16 2.80 10.18
N PRO A 53 -9.07 2.78 9.19
CA PRO A 53 -10.33 2.04 9.28
C PRO A 53 -10.13 0.52 9.30
N TYR A 54 -8.97 0.06 8.86
CA TYR A 54 -8.55 -1.33 8.90
C TYR A 54 -7.11 -1.42 9.41
N LYS A 55 -6.87 -2.33 10.35
CA LYS A 55 -5.55 -2.69 10.85
C LYS A 55 -5.37 -4.20 10.65
N PRO A 56 -4.33 -4.65 9.93
CA PRO A 56 -4.03 -6.08 9.82
C PRO A 56 -3.75 -6.70 11.18
N GLU A 57 -4.01 -8.00 11.32
CA GLU A 57 -3.84 -8.74 12.58
C GLU A 57 -2.41 -8.65 13.14
N SER A 58 -1.40 -8.74 12.28
CA SER A 58 0.02 -8.67 12.68
C SER A 58 0.57 -7.26 12.89
N SER A 59 -0.26 -6.21 12.84
CA SER A 59 0.24 -4.82 12.89
C SER A 59 0.84 -4.44 14.25
N ASN A 60 0.36 -5.04 15.34
CA ASN A 60 0.87 -4.76 16.69
C ASN A 60 2.21 -5.44 16.96
N ASP A 61 2.39 -6.65 16.42
CA ASP A 61 3.55 -7.50 16.71
C ASP A 61 4.71 -7.23 15.72
N LEU A 62 4.42 -6.59 14.58
CA LEU A 62 5.39 -6.31 13.53
C LEU A 62 6.67 -5.61 14.03
N PRO A 63 6.62 -4.58 14.90
CA PRO A 63 7.83 -3.94 15.41
C PRO A 63 8.74 -4.90 16.18
N GLU A 64 8.16 -5.76 17.04
CA GLU A 64 8.90 -6.73 17.84
C GLU A 64 9.47 -7.86 16.97
N MET A 65 8.71 -8.31 15.97
CA MET A 65 9.19 -9.29 14.98
C MET A 65 10.37 -8.76 14.18
N ILE A 66 10.30 -7.51 13.70
CA ILE A 66 11.40 -6.86 12.97
C ILE A 66 12.62 -6.67 13.88
N ASP A 67 12.43 -6.30 15.15
CA ASP A 67 13.53 -6.14 16.10
C ASP A 67 14.22 -7.48 16.39
N SER A 68 13.44 -8.55 16.55
CA SER A 68 13.96 -9.91 16.74
C SER A 68 14.81 -10.35 15.54
N LEU A 69 14.35 -10.08 14.31
CA LEU A 69 15.11 -10.40 13.08
C LEU A 69 16.48 -9.73 12.99
N ARG A 70 16.69 -8.55 13.62
CA ARG A 70 18.00 -7.90 13.61
C ARG A 70 19.05 -8.64 14.41
N HIS A 71 18.63 -9.47 15.37
CA HIS A 71 19.50 -10.12 16.33
C HIS A 71 19.69 -11.61 16.06
N LEU A 72 18.86 -12.21 15.20
CA LEU A 72 18.97 -13.63 14.82
C LEU A 72 20.01 -13.83 13.72
N ASP A 73 20.77 -14.92 13.84
CA ASP A 73 21.63 -15.40 12.76
C ASP A 73 20.79 -16.03 11.64
N ARG A 74 21.24 -15.90 10.39
CA ARG A 74 20.52 -16.45 9.23
C ARG A 74 20.43 -17.98 9.23
N SER A 75 21.33 -18.67 9.93
CA SER A 75 21.31 -20.12 10.10
C SER A 75 20.33 -20.57 11.19
N ASP A 76 19.77 -19.65 11.98
CA ASP A 76 18.80 -19.98 13.02
C ASP A 76 17.46 -20.42 12.37
N PRO A 77 16.90 -21.58 12.76
CA PRO A 77 15.62 -22.04 12.24
C PRO A 77 14.47 -21.03 12.43
N GLY A 78 14.50 -20.24 13.52
CA GLY A 78 13.53 -19.20 13.82
C GLY A 78 13.64 -17.96 12.93
N PHE A 79 14.80 -17.72 12.30
CA PHE A 79 14.98 -16.62 11.35
C PHE A 79 14.02 -16.74 10.17
N HIS A 80 13.97 -17.91 9.53
CA HIS A 80 13.11 -18.15 8.37
C HIS A 80 11.62 -18.05 8.71
N THR A 81 11.20 -18.53 9.88
CA THR A 81 9.82 -18.39 10.35
C THR A 81 9.41 -16.94 10.55
N LEU A 82 10.27 -16.13 11.19
CA LEU A 82 9.98 -14.71 11.39
C LEU A 82 9.98 -13.92 10.08
N VAL A 83 10.87 -14.25 9.14
CA VAL A 83 10.84 -13.64 7.80
C VAL A 83 9.49 -13.92 7.14
N GLN A 84 9.03 -15.17 7.13
CA GLN A 84 7.73 -15.54 6.55
C GLN A 84 6.56 -14.78 7.20
N GLU A 85 6.56 -14.65 8.52
CA GLU A 85 5.50 -13.92 9.23
C GLU A 85 5.51 -12.41 8.93
N VAL A 86 6.70 -11.80 8.86
CA VAL A 86 6.85 -10.36 8.53
C VAL A 86 6.44 -10.09 7.08
N THR A 87 6.74 -11.00 6.16
CA THR A 87 6.46 -10.85 4.73
C THR A 87 5.16 -11.51 4.28
N LYS A 88 4.31 -12.02 5.19
CA LYS A 88 3.11 -12.81 4.82
C LYS A 88 2.07 -12.07 3.96
N ASN A 89 2.10 -10.75 3.98
CA ASN A 89 1.23 -9.90 3.17
C ASN A 89 1.90 -9.38 1.90
N PHE A 90 3.15 -9.74 1.65
CA PHE A 90 3.85 -9.35 0.44
C PHE A 90 3.43 -10.29 -0.69
N ASP A 91 3.42 -9.77 -1.91
CA ASP A 91 3.24 -10.61 -3.07
C ASP A 91 4.36 -11.64 -3.12
N ASN A 92 4.01 -12.90 -3.40
CA ASN A 92 5.01 -13.89 -3.79
C ASN A 92 5.51 -13.50 -5.18
N PHE A 93 6.59 -12.74 -5.23
CA PHE A 93 7.33 -12.59 -6.46
C PHE A 93 7.97 -13.94 -6.75
N GLU A 94 7.41 -14.67 -7.73
CA GLU A 94 8.12 -15.79 -8.32
C GLU A 94 9.44 -15.23 -8.81
N GLU A 95 10.57 -15.70 -8.24
CA GLU A 95 11.87 -15.54 -8.85
C GLU A 95 11.85 -16.40 -10.12
N ASP A 96 11.18 -15.91 -11.17
CA ASP A 96 11.42 -16.40 -12.51
C ASP A 96 12.93 -16.28 -12.69
N GLY A 97 13.61 -17.43 -12.79
CA GLY A 97 15.07 -17.59 -12.79
C GLY A 97 15.81 -16.89 -13.93
N MET A 98 15.22 -15.85 -14.51
CA MET A 98 15.89 -14.81 -15.26
C MET A 98 16.62 -13.92 -14.25
N ALA A 99 17.82 -14.36 -13.90
CA ALA A 99 18.92 -13.44 -13.65
C ALA A 99 18.73 -12.18 -14.50
N GLY A 100 18.40 -11.06 -13.86
CA GLY A 100 18.18 -9.81 -14.59
C GLY A 100 19.45 -9.46 -15.39
N PRO A 101 19.39 -8.57 -16.39
CA PRO A 101 20.54 -8.21 -17.23
C PRO A 101 21.77 -7.62 -16.49
N TRP A 102 21.70 -7.53 -15.16
CA TRP A 102 22.69 -6.99 -14.24
C TRP A 102 23.39 -8.07 -13.42
N ASP A 103 22.93 -9.33 -13.48
CA ASP A 103 23.57 -10.45 -12.79
C ASP A 103 24.80 -10.91 -13.59
N ASN A 104 25.95 -10.36 -13.21
CA ASN A 104 27.25 -10.73 -13.73
C ASN A 104 27.86 -11.91 -12.97
N SER A 105 27.07 -12.85 -12.45
CA SER A 105 27.58 -14.10 -11.89
C SER A 105 27.95 -15.12 -12.98
N THR A 106 28.80 -14.70 -13.92
CA THR A 106 29.71 -15.58 -14.65
C THR A 106 31.11 -15.05 -14.49
N ASP A 107 31.67 -15.19 -13.29
CA ASP A 107 33.11 -15.24 -13.08
C ASP A 107 33.39 -16.16 -11.88
N ASN A 108 33.65 -17.43 -12.23
CA ASN A 108 34.58 -18.41 -11.66
C ASN A 108 33.98 -19.80 -11.46
#